data_AF-A0AAN0M2E9-F1
#
_entry.id   AF-A0AAN0M2E9-F1
#
_cell.length_a   1.000
_cell.length_b   1.000
_cell.length_c   1.000
_cell.angle_alpha   90.00
_cell.angle_beta   90.00
_cell.angle_gamma   90.00
#
_symmetry.space_group_name_H-M   'P 1'
#
loop_
_entity.id
_entity.type
_entity.pdbx_description
1 polymer ?
#
loop_
_entity_poly.entity_id
_entity_poly.type
_entity_poly.pdbx_seq_one_letter_code
_entity_poly.pdbx_strand_id
1 'polypeptide(L)'
;MTAQAAYWFLPAVFPLALFISWNDMRDMKITNKTVAVMLGVFAVLGPFAFGWELYLWQWLHFPIVLVVCMALWALRVMGGGDAKLIAAMAPFFVLTDIELILRVFAASLLGALVVHTLFRLTPLKRPVSQWKSWNAGRYFPKGFPLSMTLLLYLVYAAVYL
;
A
#
# COMPACT_ATOMS: atom_id res chain seq x y z
N MET A 1 -6.63 13.22 8.32
CA MET A 1 -7.30 12.05 8.96
C MET A 1 -7.22 12.21 10.48
N THR A 2 -8.18 11.73 11.26
CA THR A 2 -8.13 11.78 12.73
C THR A 2 -7.46 10.53 13.33
N ALA A 3 -6.88 10.61 14.53
CA ALA A 3 -6.34 9.43 15.23
C ALA A 3 -7.38 8.33 15.43
N GLN A 4 -8.62 8.69 15.76
CA GLN A 4 -9.70 7.71 15.93
C GLN A 4 -9.96 6.91 14.65
N ALA A 5 -9.98 7.57 13.49
CA ALA A 5 -10.12 6.88 12.20
C ALA A 5 -8.96 5.91 11.97
N ALA A 6 -7.73 6.32 12.30
CA ALA A 6 -6.55 5.49 12.16
C ALA A 6 -6.59 4.24 13.07
N TYR A 7 -7.06 4.36 14.31
CA TYR A 7 -7.20 3.21 15.22
C TYR A 7 -8.18 2.16 14.72
N TRP A 8 -9.23 2.54 13.99
CA TRP A 8 -10.13 1.58 13.36
C TRP A 8 -9.42 0.77 12.26
N PHE A 9 -8.65 1.43 11.40
CA PHE A 9 -8.01 0.76 10.27
C PHE A 9 -6.75 -0.03 10.65
N LEU A 10 -5.94 0.46 11.60
CA LEU A 10 -4.62 -0.11 11.93
C LEU A 10 -4.64 -1.61 12.22
N PRO A 11 -5.53 -2.16 13.08
CA PRO A 11 -5.54 -3.58 13.41
C PRO A 11 -5.78 -4.49 12.20
N ALA A 12 -6.55 -4.03 11.22
CA ALA A 12 -6.86 -4.78 10.01
C ALA A 12 -5.82 -4.55 8.90
N VAL A 13 -5.36 -3.31 8.73
CA VAL A 13 -4.40 -2.94 7.69
C VAL A 13 -3.00 -3.45 8.03
N PHE A 14 -2.58 -3.46 9.30
CA PHE A 14 -1.25 -3.93 9.69
C PHE A 14 -0.93 -5.37 9.23
N PRO A 15 -1.71 -6.41 9.59
CA PRO A 15 -1.44 -7.76 9.14
C PRO A 15 -1.59 -7.91 7.62
N LEU A 16 -2.52 -7.18 7.00
CA LEU A 16 -2.74 -7.21 5.55
C LEU A 16 -1.56 -6.59 4.79
N ALA A 17 -1.03 -5.46 5.25
CA ALA A 17 0.13 -4.77 4.70
C ALA A 17 1.39 -5.65 4.78
N LEU A 18 1.59 -6.34 5.90
CA LEU A 18 2.67 -7.33 6.05
C LEU A 18 2.49 -8.50 5.09
N PHE A 19 1.28 -9.03 4.96
CA PHE A 19 0.98 -10.13 4.04
C PHE A 19 1.22 -9.73 2.57
N ILE A 20 0.76 -8.55 2.16
CA ILE A 20 1.00 -8.00 0.81
C ILE A 20 2.50 -7.88 0.55
N SER A 21 3.22 -7.24 1.48
CA SER A 21 4.66 -7.02 1.37
C SER A 21 5.41 -8.36 1.26
N TRP A 22 5.06 -9.32 2.12
CA TRP A 22 5.67 -10.64 2.12
C TRP A 22 5.42 -11.40 0.81
N ASN A 23 4.17 -11.42 0.34
CA ASN A 23 3.82 -12.11 -0.89
C ASN A 23 4.42 -11.45 -2.13
N ASP A 24 4.52 -10.13 -2.14
CA ASP A 24 5.13 -9.39 -3.25
C ASP A 24 6.66 -9.57 -3.27
N MET A 25 7.31 -9.61 -2.11
CA MET A 25 8.73 -9.95 -2.01
C MET A 25 9.01 -11.40 -2.46
N ARG A 26 8.18 -12.35 -2.00
CA ARG A 26 8.35 -13.78 -2.32
C ARG A 26 8.06 -14.10 -3.78
N ASP A 27 6.90 -13.67 -4.26
CA ASP A 27 6.32 -14.14 -5.52
C ASP A 27 6.14 -13.05 -6.57
N MET A 28 6.35 -11.78 -6.21
CA MET A 28 6.11 -10.59 -7.06
C MET A 28 4.72 -10.59 -7.68
N LYS A 29 3.74 -10.96 -6.87
CA LYS A 29 2.35 -11.11 -7.26
C LYS A 29 1.44 -10.42 -6.26
N ILE A 30 0.72 -9.42 -6.75
CA ILE A 30 -0.43 -8.83 -6.07
C ILE A 30 -1.67 -9.54 -6.61
N THR A 31 -2.40 -10.26 -5.74
CA THR A 31 -3.59 -11.02 -6.15
C THR A 31 -4.85 -10.16 -6.06
N ASN A 32 -5.83 -10.43 -6.94
CA ASN A 32 -7.14 -9.78 -6.86
C ASN A 32 -7.83 -10.04 -5.51
N LYS A 33 -7.56 -11.18 -4.85
CA LYS A 33 -8.09 -11.50 -3.52
C LYS A 33 -7.60 -10.48 -2.49
N THR A 34 -6.31 -10.14 -2.52
CA THR A 34 -5.72 -9.18 -1.58
C THR A 34 -6.26 -7.76 -1.80
N VAL A 35 -6.45 -7.36 -3.06
CA VAL A 35 -7.10 -6.10 -3.44
C VAL A 35 -8.55 -6.05 -2.92
N ALA A 36 -9.30 -7.14 -3.10
CA ALA A 36 -10.68 -7.23 -2.61
C ALA A 36 -10.75 -7.20 -1.08
N VAL A 37 -9.82 -7.85 -0.37
CA VAL A 37 -9.74 -7.78 1.10
C VAL A 37 -9.43 -6.36 1.56
N MET A 38 -8.51 -5.64 0.91
CA MET A 38 -8.20 -4.24 1.24
C MET A 38 -9.45 -3.36 1.13
N LEU A 39 -10.21 -3.50 0.04
CA LEU A 39 -11.49 -2.79 -0.14
C LEU A 39 -12.54 -3.24 0.89
N GLY A 40 -12.59 -4.53 1.23
CA GLY A 40 -13.49 -5.05 2.25
C GLY A 40 -13.20 -4.48 3.63
N VAL A 41 -11.92 -4.33 3.99
CA VAL A 41 -11.51 -3.65 5.23
C VAL A 41 -12.03 -2.21 5.25
N PHE A 42 -11.86 -1.47 4.14
CA PHE A 42 -12.41 -0.12 4.03
C PHE A 42 -13.94 -0.10 4.13
N ALA A 43 -14.63 -1.02 3.45
CA ALA A 43 -16.08 -1.10 3.42
C ALA A 43 -16.69 -1.34 4.81
N VAL A 44 -16.06 -2.21 5.61
CA VAL A 44 -16.57 -2.58 6.93
C VAL A 44 -16.19 -1.55 7.97
N LEU A 45 -14.95 -1.05 7.96
CA LEU A 45 -14.42 -0.18 9.02
C LEU A 45 -14.60 1.31 8.73
N GLY A 46 -14.77 1.68 7.46
CA GLY A 46 -14.90 3.06 7.00
C GLY A 46 -16.03 3.86 7.64
N PRO A 47 -17.26 3.32 7.82
CA PRO A 47 -18.33 4.04 8.51
C PRO A 47 -17.97 4.41 9.95
N PHE A 48 -17.23 3.55 10.65
CA PHE A 48 -16.78 3.78 12.03
C PHE A 48 -15.60 4.75 12.10
N ALA A 49 -14.74 4.73 11.08
CA ALA A 49 -13.55 5.57 11.02
C ALA A 49 -13.88 7.02 10.62
N PHE A 50 -14.73 7.21 9.60
CA PHE A 50 -14.95 8.52 8.98
C PHE A 50 -16.36 9.09 9.18
N GLY A 51 -17.31 8.32 9.73
CA GLY A 51 -18.73 8.67 9.68
C GLY A 51 -19.28 8.56 8.25
N TRP A 52 -20.61 8.57 8.10
CA TRP A 52 -21.27 8.24 6.84
C TRP A 52 -20.92 9.17 5.67
N GLU A 53 -20.92 10.49 5.90
CA GLU A 53 -20.71 11.47 4.83
C GLU A 53 -19.31 11.34 4.21
N LEU A 54 -18.26 11.47 5.03
CA LEU A 54 -16.88 11.37 4.56
C LEU A 54 -16.57 9.97 4.01
N TYR A 55 -17.05 8.91 4.65
CA TYR A 55 -16.90 7.53 4.16
C TYR A 55 -17.42 7.35 2.73
N LEU A 56 -18.61 7.88 2.42
CA LEU A 56 -19.19 7.77 1.08
C LEU A 56 -18.38 8.54 0.04
N TRP A 57 -17.87 9.72 0.39
CA TRP A 57 -16.99 10.48 -0.50
C TRP A 57 -15.65 9.78 -0.76
N GLN A 58 -15.09 9.13 0.25
CA GLN A 58 -13.82 8.41 0.14
C GLN A 58 -13.88 7.23 -0.84
N TRP A 59 -15.06 6.64 -1.05
CA TRP A 59 -15.23 5.61 -2.08
C TRP A 59 -14.94 6.12 -3.50
N LEU A 60 -15.10 7.41 -3.76
CA LEU A 60 -14.83 8.00 -5.07
C LEU A 60 -13.34 7.95 -5.44
N HIS A 61 -12.45 7.88 -4.44
CA HIS A 61 -11.02 7.73 -4.68
C HIS A 61 -10.68 6.42 -5.40
N PHE A 62 -11.39 5.33 -5.11
CA PHE A 62 -11.13 4.04 -5.75
C PHE A 62 -11.26 4.08 -7.28
N PRO A 63 -12.43 4.41 -7.88
CA PRO A 63 -12.59 4.41 -9.33
C PRO A 63 -11.72 5.48 -10.01
N ILE A 64 -11.56 6.67 -9.42
CA ILE A 64 -10.72 7.74 -9.98
C ILE A 64 -9.26 7.27 -10.07
N VAL A 65 -8.70 6.80 -8.96
CA VAL A 65 -7.31 6.35 -8.91
C VAL A 65 -7.12 5.09 -9.77
N LEU A 66 -8.11 4.21 -9.85
CA LEU A 66 -8.06 3.06 -10.75
C LEU A 66 -7.95 3.48 -12.21
N VAL A 67 -8.77 4.43 -12.67
CA VAL A 67 -8.71 4.92 -14.06
C VAL A 67 -7.34 5.52 -14.36
N VAL A 68 -6.81 6.36 -13.46
CA VAL A 68 -5.47 6.95 -13.61
C VAL A 68 -4.39 5.87 -13.66
N CYS A 69 -4.41 4.91 -12.73
CA CYS A 69 -3.41 3.84 -12.67
C CYS A 69 -3.52 2.87 -13.86
N MET A 70 -4.73 2.64 -14.39
CA MET A 70 -4.95 1.84 -15.59
C MET A 70 -4.43 2.53 -16.84
N ALA A 71 -4.55 3.87 -16.94
CA ALA A 71 -3.91 4.64 -18.00
C ALA A 71 -2.38 4.52 -17.93
N LEU A 72 -1.79 4.66 -16.73
CA LEU A 72 -0.34 4.45 -16.52
C LEU A 72 0.11 3.03 -16.85
N TRP A 73 -0.70 2.02 -16.52
CA TRP A 73 -0.45 0.63 -16.91
C TRP A 73 -0.50 0.43 -18.42
N ALA A 74 -1.49 1.02 -19.11
CA ALA A 74 -1.60 0.97 -20.57
C ALA A 74 -0.39 1.62 -21.26
N LEU A 75 0.15 2.68 -20.67
CA LEU A 75 1.39 3.35 -21.08
C LEU A 75 2.68 2.61 -20.65
N ARG A 76 2.56 1.42 -20.02
CA ARG A 76 3.68 0.60 -19.52
C ARG A 76 4.55 1.27 -18.45
N VAL A 77 4.04 2.29 -17.76
CA VAL A 77 4.72 2.99 -16.66
C VAL A 77 4.72 2.14 -15.39
N MET A 78 3.65 1.37 -15.15
CA MET A 78 3.52 0.51 -13.97
C MET A 78 2.85 -0.83 -14.27
N GLY A 79 2.91 -1.77 -13.32
CA GLY A 79 2.26 -3.07 -13.43
C GLY A 79 0.77 -3.01 -13.07
N GLY A 80 -0.04 -3.89 -13.67
CA GLY A 80 -1.49 -3.92 -13.40
C GLY A 80 -1.85 -4.36 -11.98
N GLY A 81 -0.99 -5.15 -11.33
CA GLY A 81 -1.14 -5.52 -9.92
C GLY A 81 -0.98 -4.29 -9.01
N ASP A 82 0.09 -3.54 -9.20
CA ASP A 82 0.36 -2.30 -8.47
C ASP A 82 -0.78 -1.29 -8.67
N ALA A 83 -1.27 -1.15 -9.91
CA ALA A 83 -2.36 -0.23 -10.24
C ALA A 83 -3.63 -0.51 -9.42
N LYS A 84 -4.02 -1.77 -9.33
CA LYS A 84 -5.18 -2.21 -8.54
C LYS A 84 -4.97 -2.00 -7.04
N LEU A 85 -3.75 -2.25 -6.55
CA LEU A 85 -3.43 -2.09 -5.14
C LEU A 85 -3.48 -0.61 -4.72
N ILE A 86 -2.87 0.28 -5.51
CA ILE A 86 -2.89 1.73 -5.26
C ILE A 86 -4.34 2.22 -5.24
N ALA A 87 -5.15 1.82 -6.22
CA ALA A 87 -6.57 2.16 -6.24
C ALA A 87 -7.29 1.68 -4.97
N ALA A 88 -7.08 0.43 -4.54
CA ALA A 88 -7.73 -0.10 -3.35
C ALA A 88 -7.28 0.54 -2.03
N MET A 89 -6.06 1.07 -1.98
CA MET A 89 -5.56 1.83 -0.83
C MET A 89 -6.06 3.29 -0.83
N ALA A 90 -6.48 3.83 -1.98
CA ALA A 90 -6.84 5.23 -2.13
C ALA A 90 -7.94 5.74 -1.17
N PRO A 91 -9.02 4.98 -0.87
CA PRO A 91 -10.07 5.43 0.05
C PRO A 91 -9.59 5.65 1.51
N PHE A 92 -8.48 5.04 1.91
CA PHE A 92 -7.94 5.22 3.27
C PHE A 92 -7.25 6.58 3.45
N PHE A 93 -6.83 7.21 2.36
CA PHE A 93 -6.12 8.48 2.39
C PHE A 93 -7.10 9.66 2.38
N VAL A 94 -6.89 10.65 3.23
CA VAL A 94 -7.65 11.90 3.22
C VAL A 94 -6.91 12.93 2.36
N LEU A 95 -7.61 13.54 1.40
CA LEU A 95 -7.00 14.44 0.40
C LEU A 95 -6.31 15.67 1.02
N THR A 96 -6.80 16.15 2.16
CA THR A 96 -6.16 17.26 2.91
C THR A 96 -4.73 16.94 3.34
N ASP A 97 -4.38 15.65 3.43
CA ASP A 97 -3.08 15.19 3.92
C ASP A 97 -2.12 14.87 2.76
N ILE A 98 -2.41 15.33 1.53
CA ILE A 98 -1.66 14.95 0.32
C ILE A 98 -0.16 15.18 0.44
N GLU A 99 0.27 16.27 1.10
CA GLU A 99 1.68 16.54 1.31
C GLU A 99 2.35 15.49 2.21
N LEU A 100 1.68 15.09 3.30
CA LEU A 100 2.15 14.03 4.18
C LEU A 100 2.21 12.69 3.41
N ILE A 101 1.17 12.37 2.64
CA ILE A 101 1.09 11.14 1.85
C ILE A 101 2.26 11.06 0.87
N LEU A 102 2.56 12.13 0.15
CA LEU A 102 3.67 12.19 -0.80
C LEU A 102 5.03 12.03 -0.12
N ARG A 103 5.25 12.69 1.03
CA ARG A 103 6.48 12.55 1.82
C ARG A 103 6.67 11.13 2.35
N VAL A 104 5.62 10.54 2.92
CA VAL A 104 5.62 9.15 3.43
C VAL A 104 5.83 8.16 2.30
N PHE A 105 5.20 8.38 1.14
CA PHE A 105 5.39 7.54 -0.04
C PHE A 105 6.84 7.59 -0.54
N ALA A 106 7.41 8.79 -0.69
CA ALA A 106 8.79 8.97 -1.10
C ALA A 106 9.77 8.30 -0.12
N ALA A 107 9.59 8.51 1.19
CA ALA A 107 10.39 7.89 2.23
C ALA A 107 10.26 6.35 2.22
N SER A 108 9.04 5.83 2.05
CA SER A 108 8.77 4.39 1.97
C SER A 108 9.41 3.76 0.74
N LEU A 109 9.34 4.43 -0.42
CA LEU A 109 9.95 3.96 -1.65
C LEU A 109 11.48 3.89 -1.54
N LEU A 110 12.10 4.96 -1.07
CA LEU A 110 13.55 5.02 -0.88
C LEU A 110 14.02 4.03 0.19
N GLY A 111 13.34 3.97 1.33
CA GLY A 111 13.65 3.03 2.41
C GLY A 111 13.52 1.59 1.96
N ALA A 112 12.41 1.24 1.28
CA ALA A 112 12.20 -0.09 0.74
C ALA A 112 13.27 -0.46 -0.31
N LEU A 113 13.64 0.47 -1.18
CA LEU A 113 14.68 0.24 -2.19
C LEU A 113 16.04 -0.02 -1.54
N VAL A 114 16.43 0.79 -0.55
CA VAL A 114 17.68 0.63 0.19
C VAL A 114 17.70 -0.70 0.93
N VAL A 115 16.67 -0.98 1.74
CA VAL A 115 16.58 -2.22 2.52
C VAL A 115 16.59 -3.45 1.62
N HIS A 116 15.75 -3.47 0.57
CA HIS A 116 15.72 -4.57 -0.38
C HIS A 116 17.07 -4.78 -1.07
N THR A 117 17.73 -3.69 -1.48
CA THR A 117 19.02 -3.76 -2.16
C THR A 117 20.12 -4.28 -1.23
N LEU A 118 20.17 -3.81 0.02
CA LEU A 118 21.11 -4.30 1.02
C LEU A 118 20.91 -5.79 1.30
N PHE A 119 19.67 -6.24 1.50
CA PHE A 119 19.37 -7.66 1.70
C PHE A 119 19.76 -8.51 0.49
N ARG A 120 19.51 -8.00 -0.73
CA ARG A 120 19.85 -8.71 -1.98
C ARG A 120 21.37 -8.86 -2.17
N LEU A 121 22.15 -7.87 -1.74
CA LEU A 121 23.62 -7.84 -1.88
C LEU A 121 24.35 -8.55 -0.75
N THR A 122 23.70 -8.77 0.40
CA THR A 122 24.33 -9.39 1.58
C THR A 122 23.92 -10.85 1.75
N PRO A 123 24.63 -11.63 2.59
CA PRO A 123 24.24 -12.98 2.96
C PRO A 123 22.88 -13.08 3.69
N LEU A 124 22.28 -11.96 4.08
CA LEU A 124 21.00 -11.93 4.81
C LEU A 124 19.84 -12.55 4.02
N LYS A 125 19.92 -12.60 2.69
CA LYS A 125 18.91 -13.28 1.87
C LYS A 125 18.94 -14.81 1.95
N ARG A 126 20.00 -15.43 2.49
CA ARG A 126 20.20 -16.90 2.46
C ARG A 126 18.97 -17.71 2.93
N PRO A 127 18.29 -17.35 4.05
CA PRO A 127 17.11 -18.09 4.53
C PRO A 127 15.93 -18.07 3.56
N VAL A 128 15.89 -17.08 2.66
CA VAL A 128 14.80 -16.80 1.73
C VAL A 128 15.31 -16.66 0.29
N SER A 129 16.41 -17.35 -0.04
CA SER A 129 17.10 -17.23 -1.33
C SER A 129 16.23 -17.61 -2.53
N GLN A 130 15.21 -18.43 -2.29
CA GLN A 130 14.20 -18.86 -3.27
C GLN A 130 13.19 -17.78 -3.67
N TRP A 131 13.15 -16.62 -3.00
CA TRP A 131 12.22 -15.55 -3.35
C TRP A 131 12.56 -14.91 -4.69
N LYS A 132 11.52 -14.56 -5.46
CA LYS A 132 11.68 -14.05 -6.83
C LYS A 132 12.27 -12.65 -6.88
N SER A 133 11.97 -11.78 -5.90
CA SER A 133 12.44 -10.39 -5.91
C SER A 133 13.97 -10.26 -5.93
N TRP A 134 14.69 -11.24 -5.40
CA TRP A 134 16.15 -11.27 -5.41
C TRP A 134 16.75 -11.41 -6.80
N ASN A 135 16.05 -12.06 -7.71
CA ASN A 135 16.55 -12.44 -9.04
C ASN A 135 15.75 -11.78 -10.18
N ALA A 136 14.85 -10.86 -9.87
CA ALA A 136 13.96 -10.21 -10.85
C ALA A 136 14.62 -9.08 -11.66
N GLY A 137 15.94 -9.03 -11.71
CA GLY A 137 16.70 -8.02 -12.45
C GLY A 137 16.33 -6.59 -12.05
N ARG A 138 15.75 -5.83 -12.99
CA ARG A 138 15.31 -4.43 -12.82
C ARG A 138 13.93 -4.29 -12.16
N TYR A 139 13.18 -5.37 -12.00
CA TYR A 139 11.86 -5.32 -11.39
C TYR A 139 11.98 -5.25 -9.87
N PHE A 140 11.13 -4.44 -9.26
CA PHE A 140 11.12 -4.17 -7.83
C PHE A 140 9.74 -4.47 -7.25
N PRO A 141 9.64 -5.19 -6.10
CA PRO A 141 8.36 -5.50 -5.46
C PRO A 141 7.74 -4.22 -4.87
N LYS A 142 6.85 -3.57 -5.63
CA LYS A 142 6.25 -2.29 -5.25
C LYS A 142 5.16 -2.44 -4.19
N GLY A 143 4.62 -3.63 -3.99
CA GLY A 143 3.69 -3.92 -2.90
C GLY A 143 4.31 -3.64 -1.53
N PHE A 144 5.63 -3.78 -1.38
CA PHE A 144 6.34 -3.47 -0.15
C PHE A 144 6.30 -1.97 0.23
N PRO A 145 6.81 -1.02 -0.57
CA PRO A 145 6.71 0.40 -0.23
C PRO A 145 5.27 0.92 -0.22
N LEU A 146 4.36 0.38 -1.05
CA LEU A 146 2.95 0.79 -1.04
C LEU A 146 2.27 0.44 0.29
N SER A 147 2.48 -0.79 0.77
CA SER A 147 1.97 -1.25 2.05
C SER A 147 2.58 -0.48 3.22
N MET A 148 3.89 -0.20 3.15
CA MET A 148 4.59 0.63 4.11
C MET A 148 4.04 2.06 4.14
N THR A 149 3.71 2.63 2.98
CA THR A 149 3.14 3.99 2.88
C THR A 149 1.82 4.09 3.61
N LEU A 150 0.87 3.18 3.31
CA LEU A 150 -0.43 3.17 3.97
C LEU A 150 -0.26 2.95 5.47
N LEU A 151 0.57 1.98 5.87
CA LEU A 151 0.76 1.68 7.28
C LEU A 151 1.38 2.86 8.05
N LEU A 152 2.43 3.48 7.51
CA LEU A 152 3.09 4.61 8.16
C LEU A 152 2.20 5.85 8.19
N TYR A 153 1.37 6.08 7.17
CA TYR A 153 0.37 7.14 7.20
C TYR A 153 -0.66 6.93 8.33
N LEU A 154 -1.17 5.71 8.47
CA LEU A 154 -2.09 5.37 9.56
C LEU A 154 -1.41 5.50 10.93
N VAL A 155 -0.17 5.02 11.10
CA VAL A 155 0.59 5.16 12.34
C VAL A 155 0.84 6.63 12.66
N TYR A 156 1.22 7.43 11.67
CA TYR A 156 1.44 8.86 11.85
C TYR A 156 0.16 9.54 12.34
N ALA A 157 -0.97 9.30 11.70
CA ALA A 157 -2.25 9.86 12.13
C ALA A 157 -2.65 9.39 13.53
N ALA A 158 -2.44 8.11 13.87
CA ALA A 158 -2.75 7.57 15.18
C ALA A 158 -1.92 8.17 16.33
N VAL A 159 -0.72 8.69 16.04
CA VAL A 159 0.21 9.23 17.04
C VAL A 159 0.19 10.76 17.08
N TYR A 160 -0.04 11.42 15.94
CA TYR A 160 0.22 12.86 15.78
C TYR A 160 -0.99 13.70 15.33
N LEU A 161 -2.14 13.11 14.98
CA LEU A 161 -3.34 13.84 14.49
C LEU A 161 -4.57 13.62 15.37
#